data_AF-A0A9E0Y7H4-F1
#
_entry.id   AF-A0A9E0Y7H4-F1
#
_cell.length_a   1.000
_cell.length_b   1.000
_cell.length_c   1.000
_cell.angle_alpha   90.00
_cell.angle_beta   90.00
_cell.angle_gamma   90.00
#
_symmetry.space_group_name_H-M   'P 1'
#
loop_
_entity.id
_entity.type
_entity.pdbx_description
1 polymer ?
#
loop_
_entity_poly.entity_id
_entity_poly.type
_entity_poly.pdbx_seq_one_letter_code
_entity_poly.pdbx_strand_id
1 'polypeptide(L)'
;MTFEELHAQWDWRPIRNCPGRFVRRGGASTATPAEIVGEDVELREFRVANAVDPVVVIRFDDGGGLISYQKPDGRFLHTLNTPEGFARKLAQFGIEL
;
A
#
# COMPACT_ATOMS: atom_id res chain seq x y z
N MET A 1 -5.98 1.08 -12.62
CA MET A 1 -6.43 0.57 -11.30
C MET A 1 -6.76 1.75 -10.40
N THR A 2 -7.84 1.66 -9.64
CA THR A 2 -8.32 2.68 -8.68
C THR A 2 -8.45 2.09 -7.26
N PHE A 3 -8.61 2.97 -6.27
CA PHE A 3 -8.91 2.57 -4.89
C PHE A 3 -10.19 1.74 -4.81
N GLU A 4 -11.28 2.18 -5.44
CA GLU A 4 -12.59 1.51 -5.35
C GLU A 4 -12.55 0.10 -5.93
N GLU A 5 -11.91 -0.06 -7.09
CA GLU A 5 -11.73 -1.36 -7.75
C GLU A 5 -10.99 -2.34 -6.84
N LEU A 6 -9.85 -1.95 -6.28
CA LEU A 6 -9.06 -2.84 -5.43
C LEU A 6 -9.71 -3.05 -4.05
N HIS A 7 -10.42 -2.04 -3.55
CA HIS A 7 -11.17 -2.13 -2.29
C HIS A 7 -12.30 -3.16 -2.40
N ALA A 8 -12.94 -3.29 -3.56
CA ALA A 8 -14.01 -4.27 -3.79
C ALA A 8 -13.49 -5.72 -3.96
N GLN A 9 -12.25 -5.90 -4.41
CA GLN A 9 -11.68 -7.22 -4.72
C GLN A 9 -11.17 -8.00 -3.51
N TRP A 10 -10.81 -7.32 -2.42
CA TRP A 10 -10.21 -7.95 -1.25
C TRP A 10 -10.89 -7.53 0.06
N ASP A 11 -10.70 -8.31 1.12
CA ASP A 11 -11.20 -7.99 2.46
C ASP A 11 -10.26 -7.00 3.16
N TRP A 12 -10.60 -5.72 3.02
CA TRP A 12 -9.90 -4.61 3.67
C TRP A 12 -10.59 -4.20 4.96
N ARG A 13 -9.80 -3.73 5.93
CA ARG A 13 -10.29 -3.16 7.19
C ARG A 13 -9.67 -1.79 7.44
N PRO A 14 -10.46 -0.78 7.84
CA PRO A 14 -9.93 0.53 8.14
C PRO A 14 -8.96 0.47 9.32
N ILE A 15 -7.85 1.22 9.22
CA ILE A 15 -6.91 1.37 10.34
C ILE A 15 -7.48 2.42 11.30
N ARG A 16 -7.63 2.07 12.58
CA ARG A 16 -8.12 2.98 13.62
C ARG A 16 -7.28 4.27 13.66
N ASN A 17 -7.94 5.42 13.71
CA ASN A 17 -7.33 6.76 13.74
C ASN A 17 -6.42 7.08 12.54
N CYS A 18 -6.55 6.36 11.42
CA CYS A 18 -5.79 6.56 10.19
C CYS A 18 -6.76 6.66 9.00
N PRO A 19 -7.46 7.80 8.85
CA PRO A 19 -8.49 7.95 7.82
C PRO A 19 -7.92 7.76 6.41
N GLY A 20 -8.68 7.10 5.55
CA GLY A 20 -8.28 6.79 4.17
C GLY A 20 -7.20 5.71 4.06
N ARG A 21 -6.95 4.91 5.12
CA ARG A 21 -5.98 3.81 5.11
C ARG A 21 -6.59 2.52 5.60
N PHE A 22 -6.36 1.44 4.87
CA PHE A 22 -7.00 0.15 5.08
C PHE A 22 -5.97 -0.97 5.01
N VAL A 23 -5.97 -1.86 5.99
CA VAL A 23 -5.10 -3.06 5.98
C VAL A 23 -5.87 -4.25 5.49
N ARG A 24 -5.17 -5.17 4.82
CA ARG A 24 -5.75 -6.45 4.44
C ARG A 24 -6.07 -7.28 5.69
N ARG A 25 -7.25 -7.89 5.74
CA ARG A 25 -7.60 -8.82 6.83
C ARG A 25 -6.61 -9.99 6.85
N GLY A 26 -6.19 -10.40 8.04
CA GLY A 26 -5.19 -11.45 8.23
C GLY A 26 -3.75 -10.92 8.36
N GLY A 27 -3.51 -9.63 8.07
CA GLY A 27 -2.20 -9.01 8.26
C GLY A 27 -1.21 -9.35 7.15
N ALA A 28 0.04 -9.65 7.51
CA ALA A 28 1.09 -9.93 6.55
C ALA A 28 0.89 -11.28 5.84
N SER A 29 1.01 -11.29 4.52
CA SER A 29 0.75 -12.46 3.66
C SER A 29 1.86 -12.71 2.64
N THR A 30 1.89 -13.88 2.02
CA THR A 30 2.82 -14.18 0.92
C THR A 30 2.43 -13.54 -0.41
N ALA A 31 1.21 -13.00 -0.52
CA ALA A 31 0.79 -12.25 -1.70
C ALA A 31 1.70 -11.04 -1.90
N THR A 32 2.26 -10.91 -3.09
CA THR A 32 3.11 -9.79 -3.49
C THR A 32 2.26 -8.59 -3.89
N PRO A 33 2.82 -7.37 -3.91
CA PRO A 33 2.08 -6.19 -4.37
C PRO A 33 1.56 -6.33 -5.81
N ALA A 34 2.32 -6.97 -6.70
CA ALA A 34 1.88 -7.24 -8.07
C ALA A 34 0.69 -8.23 -8.12
N GLU A 35 0.70 -9.30 -7.32
CA GLU A 35 -0.46 -10.22 -7.25
C GLU A 35 -1.70 -9.57 -6.64
N ILE A 36 -1.54 -8.59 -5.75
CA ILE A 36 -2.67 -7.85 -5.17
C ILE A 36 -3.31 -6.92 -6.19
N VAL A 37 -2.49 -6.17 -6.93
CA VAL A 37 -2.96 -5.10 -7.82
C VAL A 37 -3.25 -5.60 -9.24
N GLY A 38 -2.58 -6.66 -9.69
CA GLY A 38 -2.62 -7.17 -11.07
C GLY A 38 -1.39 -6.78 -11.89
N GLU A 39 -1.38 -7.19 -13.16
CA GLU A 39 -0.33 -6.88 -14.12
C GLU A 39 -0.38 -5.39 -14.57
N ASP A 40 0.71 -4.89 -15.16
CA ASP A 40 0.84 -3.51 -15.69
C ASP A 40 0.80 -2.34 -14.68
N VAL A 41 1.30 -2.55 -13.45
CA VAL A 41 1.49 -1.45 -12.49
C VAL A 41 2.95 -1.13 -12.25
N GLU A 42 3.28 0.16 -12.22
CA GLU A 42 4.62 0.62 -11.89
C GLU A 42 4.87 0.46 -10.38
N LEU A 43 5.76 -0.48 -10.06
CA LEU A 43 6.12 -0.81 -8.69
C LEU A 43 7.44 -0.14 -8.35
N ARG A 44 7.42 0.71 -7.31
CA ARG A 44 8.61 1.44 -6.85
C ARG A 44 8.96 1.03 -5.42
N GLU A 45 10.19 0.56 -5.22
CA GLU A 45 10.71 0.19 -3.89
C GLU A 45 11.52 1.34 -3.28
N PHE A 46 11.31 1.60 -2.00
CA PHE A 46 12.02 2.62 -1.25
C PHE A 46 12.51 2.09 0.10
N ARG A 47 13.65 2.62 0.55
CA ARG A 47 14.07 2.57 1.96
C ARG A 47 13.93 3.96 2.55
N VAL A 48 13.11 4.10 3.57
CA VAL A 48 12.74 5.39 4.17
C VAL A 48 13.11 5.41 5.65
N ALA A 49 13.54 6.56 6.15
CA ALA A 49 14.09 6.67 7.51
C ALA A 49 13.08 6.29 8.62
N ASN A 50 11.79 6.39 8.35
CA ASN A 50 10.69 6.13 9.27
C ASN A 50 9.97 4.79 9.02
N ALA A 51 10.59 3.88 8.26
CA ALA A 51 10.18 2.48 8.17
C ALA A 51 11.40 1.58 8.32
N VAL A 52 11.31 0.60 9.22
CA VAL A 52 12.37 -0.41 9.40
C VAL A 52 12.45 -1.33 8.18
N ASP A 53 11.29 -1.72 7.67
CA ASP A 53 11.14 -2.61 6.52
C ASP A 53 11.14 -1.80 5.20
N PRO A 54 11.70 -2.33 4.09
CA PRO A 54 11.52 -1.77 2.76
C PRO A 54 10.04 -1.56 2.43
N VAL A 55 9.74 -0.45 1.75
CA VAL A 55 8.38 -0.12 1.35
C VAL A 55 8.25 -0.16 -0.16
N VAL A 56 7.29 -0.94 -0.63
CA VAL A 56 6.86 -0.97 -2.01
C VAL A 56 5.63 -0.06 -2.16
N VAL A 57 5.68 0.83 -3.14
CA VAL A 57 4.65 1.82 -3.42
C VAL A 57 4.16 1.64 -4.85
N ILE A 58 2.84 1.61 -5.00
CA ILE A 58 2.15 1.59 -6.30
C ILE A 58 1.12 2.72 -6.28
N ARG A 59 1.22 3.62 -7.25
CA ARG A 59 0.26 4.72 -7.44
C ARG A 59 -0.87 4.26 -8.35
N PHE A 60 -2.09 4.63 -8.00
CA PHE A 60 -3.31 4.35 -8.79
C PHE A 60 -3.73 5.57 -9.61
N ASP A 61 -4.59 5.33 -10.61
CA ASP A 61 -5.01 6.34 -11.58
C ASP A 61 -5.86 7.45 -10.94
N ASP A 62 -6.56 7.13 -9.86
CA ASP A 62 -7.37 8.06 -9.06
C ASP A 62 -6.56 8.86 -8.03
N GLY A 63 -5.23 8.64 -7.98
CA GLY A 63 -4.33 9.27 -7.02
C GLY A 63 -4.22 8.53 -5.68
N GLY A 64 -4.99 7.46 -5.47
CA GLY A 64 -4.79 6.52 -4.38
C GLY A 64 -3.56 5.64 -4.59
N GLY A 65 -3.45 4.59 -3.79
CA GLY A 65 -2.38 3.63 -4.00
C GLY A 65 -2.23 2.55 -2.94
N LEU A 66 -1.38 1.59 -3.26
CA LEU A 66 -0.96 0.52 -2.36
C LEU A 66 0.41 0.86 -1.77
N ILE A 67 0.54 0.69 -0.46
CA ILE A 67 1.83 0.74 0.25
C ILE A 67 2.01 -0.61 0.94
N SER A 68 3.08 -1.32 0.60
CA SER A 68 3.38 -2.64 1.14
C SER A 68 4.72 -2.65 1.84
N TYR A 69 4.75 -3.09 3.10
CA TYR A 69 6.00 -3.29 3.83
C TYR A 69 6.47 -4.72 3.63
N GLN A 70 7.71 -4.90 3.15
CA GLN A 70 8.31 -6.21 2.97
C GLN A 70 8.97 -6.69 4.27
N LYS A 71 8.42 -7.74 4.87
CA LYS A 71 8.90 -8.30 6.12
C LYS A 71 10.16 -9.16 5.92
N PRO A 72 10.99 -9.32 6.96
CA PRO A 72 12.21 -10.14 6.88
C PRO A 72 11.97 -11.60 6.50
N ASP A 73 10.76 -12.13 6.75
CA ASP A 73 10.36 -13.50 6.40
C ASP A 73 9.77 -13.63 4.99
N GLY A 74 9.88 -12.57 4.17
CA GLY A 74 9.39 -12.55 2.78
C GLY A 74 7.89 -12.25 2.64
N ARG A 75 7.15 -12.07 3.73
CA ARG A 75 5.73 -11.66 3.67
C ARG A 75 5.59 -10.16 3.45
N PHE A 76 4.43 -9.74 2.97
CA PHE A 76 4.07 -8.35 2.76
C PHE A 76 2.90 -7.94 3.65
N LEU A 77 3.05 -6.78 4.30
CA LEU A 77 1.93 -6.10 4.96
C LEU A 77 1.41 -4.98 4.06
N HIS A 78 0.23 -5.19 3.48
CA HIS A 78 -0.37 -4.25 2.55
C HIS A 78 -1.28 -3.24 3.26
N THR A 79 -1.15 -1.98 2.85
CA THR A 79 -2.11 -0.93 3.15
C THR A 79 -2.63 -0.32 1.86
N LEU A 80 -3.93 -0.43 1.64
CA LEU A 80 -4.67 0.28 0.59
C LEU A 80 -5.02 1.69 1.09
N ASN A 81 -4.83 2.70 0.26
CA ASN A 81 -5.00 4.09 0.64
C ASN A 81 -5.86 4.85 -0.36
N THR A 82 -6.79 5.67 0.14
CA THR A 82 -7.48 6.70 -0.67
C THR A 82 -6.46 7.76 -1.10
N PRO A 83 -6.79 8.64 -2.07
CA PRO A 83 -5.85 9.67 -2.54
C PRO A 83 -5.26 10.53 -1.40
N GLU A 84 -6.08 10.97 -0.45
CA GLU A 84 -5.65 11.81 0.68
C GLU A 84 -4.81 11.02 1.68
N GLY A 85 -5.18 9.76 1.94
CA GLY A 85 -4.43 8.86 2.81
C GLY A 85 -3.05 8.53 2.24
N PHE A 86 -2.99 8.30 0.93
CA PHE A 86 -1.80 8.00 0.18
C PHE A 86 -0.83 9.18 0.16
N ALA A 87 -1.29 10.35 -0.29
CA ALA A 87 -0.49 11.57 -0.33
C ALA A 87 0.10 11.93 1.05
N ARG A 88 -0.71 11.86 2.12
CA ARG A 88 -0.22 12.11 3.49
C ARG A 88 0.85 11.10 3.90
N LYS A 89 0.74 9.84 3.50
CA LYS A 89 1.71 8.81 3.87
C LYS A 89 3.02 8.94 3.09
N LEU A 90 2.95 9.29 1.80
CA LEU A 90 4.14 9.58 1.00
C LEU A 90 4.89 10.80 1.52
N ALA A 91 4.19 11.87 1.91
CA ALA A 91 4.80 13.04 2.52
C ALA A 91 5.54 12.69 3.82
N GLN A 92 4.98 11.82 4.65
CA GLN A 92 5.68 11.31 5.85
C GLN A 92 6.95 10.53 5.50
N PHE A 93 6.93 9.80 4.39
CA PHE A 93 8.06 9.04 3.89
C PHE A 93 9.11 9.91 3.18
N GLY A 94 8.77 11.14 2.79
CA GLY A 94 9.60 11.99 1.94
C GLY A 94 9.72 11.46 0.51
N ILE A 95 8.68 10.79 0.01
CA ILE A 95 8.63 10.23 -1.35
C ILE A 95 7.80 11.15 -2.25
N GLU A 96 8.33 11.45 -3.44
CA GLU A 96 7.63 12.09 -4.55
C GLU A 96 7.49 11.09 -5.71
N LEU A 97 6.29 11.00 -6.32
CA LEU A 97 5.95 10.03 -7.35
C LEU A 97 5.54 10.66 -8.67
#